data_AF-A0A1B1UBH0-F1
#
_entry.id   AF-A0A1B1UBH0-F1
#
_cell.length_a   1.000
_cell.length_b   1.000
_cell.length_c   1.000
_cell.angle_alpha   90.00
_cell.angle_beta   90.00
_cell.angle_gamma   90.00
#
_symmetry.space_group_name_H-M   'P 1'
#
loop_
_entity.id
_entity.type
_entity.pdbx_description
1 polymer ?
#
loop_
_entity_poly.entity_id
_entity_poly.type
_entity_poly.pdbx_seq_one_letter_code
_entity_poly.pdbx_strand_id
1 'polypeptide(L)'
;MLSDLKYRSVEFVDEWRTGACTARCSRRDLFEIARMMPPRKDWSTQAFDDQKEKVKARYQLSNKQFSNALNAIQGNREMAAVLGIENGLLHLTDDEVVWVVEQWRRIHPVRDVSEDGGIGVDYFDTSRFEGMKERLALYAQVINAIKDRLSADALADLEAIFYLERDRIFTEYYAWQVDQVRKEHAATNDPEQEIRHLVEKTNLLHCLQQGTAKLGRLALAERLKAL
;
A
#
# COMPACT_ATOMS: atom_id res chain seq x y z
N MET A 1 -12.46 -15.47 -22.91
CA MET A 1 -13.92 -15.20 -23.04
C MET A 1 -14.75 -15.78 -21.89
N LEU A 2 -14.81 -17.10 -21.65
CA LEU A 2 -15.54 -17.66 -20.49
C LEU A 2 -14.82 -17.44 -19.14
N SER A 3 -13.48 -17.49 -19.16
CA SER A 3 -12.64 -17.14 -18.02
C SER A 3 -12.83 -15.68 -17.60
N ASP A 4 -12.81 -14.74 -18.56
CA ASP A 4 -13.01 -13.30 -18.29
C ASP A 4 -14.38 -13.00 -17.69
N LEU A 5 -15.42 -13.74 -18.09
CA LEU A 5 -16.77 -13.57 -17.55
C LEU A 5 -16.86 -14.08 -16.11
N LYS A 6 -16.16 -15.19 -15.79
CA LYS A 6 -16.06 -15.74 -14.43
C LYS A 6 -15.30 -14.80 -13.50
N TYR A 7 -14.16 -14.24 -13.94
CA TYR A 7 -13.41 -13.25 -13.16
C TYR A 7 -14.24 -11.99 -12.88
N ARG A 8 -14.92 -11.45 -13.90
CA ARG A 8 -15.83 -10.29 -13.72
C ARG A 8 -16.98 -10.56 -12.76
N SER A 9 -17.47 -11.79 -12.70
CA SER A 9 -18.58 -12.15 -11.80
C SER A 9 -18.11 -12.27 -10.35
N VAL A 10 -16.88 -12.74 -10.13
CA VAL A 10 -16.25 -12.82 -8.80
C VAL A 10 -15.86 -11.41 -8.32
N GLU A 11 -15.24 -10.60 -9.17
CA GLU A 11 -14.95 -9.18 -8.89
C GLU A 11 -16.23 -8.43 -8.49
N PHE A 12 -17.34 -8.65 -9.20
CA PHE A 12 -18.63 -8.03 -8.87
C PHE A 12 -19.17 -8.49 -7.50
N VAL A 13 -19.06 -9.77 -7.14
CA VAL A 13 -19.54 -10.27 -5.83
C VAL A 13 -18.67 -9.74 -4.68
N ASP A 14 -17.37 -9.62 -4.87
CA ASP A 14 -16.46 -9.07 -3.87
C ASP A 14 -16.60 -7.53 -3.73
N GLU A 15 -16.89 -6.81 -4.83
CA GLU A 15 -17.23 -5.38 -4.79
C GLU A 15 -18.47 -5.08 -3.94
N TRP A 16 -19.50 -5.93 -4.00
CA TRP A 16 -20.71 -5.75 -3.18
C TRP A 16 -20.49 -6.06 -1.70
N ARG A 17 -19.55 -6.94 -1.36
CA ARG A 17 -19.22 -7.30 0.03
C ARG A 17 -18.33 -6.28 0.71
N THR A 18 -17.54 -5.53 -0.05
CA THR A 18 -16.57 -4.54 0.46
C THR A 18 -17.21 -3.17 0.74
N GLY A 19 -18.46 -2.93 0.35
CA GLY A 19 -19.17 -1.67 0.58
C GLY A 19 -18.70 -0.52 -0.33
N ALA A 20 -17.84 -0.80 -1.30
CA ALA A 20 -17.34 0.15 -2.29
C ALA A 20 -18.25 0.29 -3.51
N CYS A 21 -19.55 0.14 -3.32
CA CYS A 21 -20.57 0.40 -4.32
C CYS A 21 -21.85 0.92 -3.65
N THR A 22 -22.73 1.53 -4.43
CA THR A 22 -24.09 1.85 -4.00
C THR A 22 -25.10 1.22 -4.96
N ALA A 23 -26.39 1.27 -4.62
CA ALA A 23 -27.45 0.78 -5.50
C ALA A 23 -27.48 1.43 -6.91
N ARG A 24 -26.76 2.54 -7.12
CA ARG A 24 -26.73 3.28 -8.39
C ARG A 24 -25.33 3.53 -8.96
N CYS A 25 -24.28 3.27 -8.19
CA CYS A 25 -22.90 3.55 -8.61
C CYS A 25 -22.02 2.32 -8.33
N SER A 26 -21.36 1.82 -9.37
CA SER A 26 -20.30 0.81 -9.24
C SER A 26 -19.05 1.38 -8.54
N ARG A 27 -18.09 0.53 -8.17
CA ARG A 27 -16.78 0.98 -7.63
C ARG A 27 -16.11 2.00 -8.56
N ARG A 28 -16.12 1.70 -9.87
CA ARG A 28 -15.55 2.58 -10.89
C ARG A 28 -16.27 3.93 -10.92
N ASP A 29 -17.60 3.93 -10.83
CA ASP A 29 -18.36 5.18 -10.79
C ASP A 29 -18.03 5.99 -9.54
N LEU A 30 -17.88 5.35 -8.38
CA LEU A 30 -17.49 6.04 -7.14
C LEU A 30 -16.09 6.66 -7.25
N PHE A 31 -15.12 5.99 -7.88
CA PHE A 31 -13.80 6.57 -8.14
C PHE A 31 -13.89 7.79 -9.08
N GLU A 32 -14.66 7.69 -10.15
CA GLU A 32 -14.84 8.82 -11.08
C GLU A 32 -15.54 9.99 -10.39
N ILE A 33 -16.56 9.72 -9.56
CA ILE A 33 -17.21 10.73 -8.73
C ILE A 33 -16.18 11.36 -7.79
N ALA A 34 -15.38 10.56 -7.08
CA ALA A 34 -14.35 11.08 -6.16
C ALA A 34 -13.35 12.01 -6.88
N ARG A 35 -12.94 11.66 -8.10
CA ARG A 35 -12.05 12.50 -8.95
C ARG A 35 -12.70 13.79 -9.44
N MET A 36 -14.02 13.80 -9.63
CA MET A 36 -14.76 15.00 -10.04
C MET A 36 -14.98 15.98 -8.88
N MET A 37 -15.02 15.47 -7.64
CA MET A 37 -15.25 16.30 -6.46
C MET A 37 -14.00 17.09 -6.08
N PRO A 38 -14.13 18.33 -5.58
CA PRO A 38 -13.01 19.05 -5.01
C PRO A 38 -12.49 18.34 -3.74
N PRO A 39 -11.25 18.63 -3.32
CA PRO A 39 -10.72 18.15 -2.05
C PRO A 39 -11.63 18.49 -0.87
N ARG A 40 -11.66 17.64 0.15
CA ARG A 40 -12.61 17.75 1.29
C ARG A 40 -12.59 19.11 2.00
N LYS A 41 -11.42 19.77 2.02
CA LYS A 41 -11.20 21.11 2.59
C LYS A 41 -11.97 22.22 1.87
N ASP A 42 -12.28 22.04 0.59
CA ASP A 42 -12.91 23.06 -0.26
C ASP A 42 -14.44 22.88 -0.35
N TRP A 43 -15.02 21.98 0.46
CA TRP A 43 -16.45 21.64 0.39
C TRP A 43 -17.40 22.72 0.92
N SER A 44 -16.88 23.73 1.62
CA SER A 44 -17.63 24.92 2.02
C SER A 44 -17.71 25.99 0.93
N THR A 45 -17.10 25.75 -0.24
CA THR A 45 -17.02 26.72 -1.33
C THR A 45 -18.03 26.41 -2.44
N GLN A 46 -18.31 27.41 -3.27
CA GLN A 46 -19.18 27.26 -4.46
C GLN A 46 -18.69 26.16 -5.42
N ALA A 47 -17.39 25.87 -5.44
CA ALA A 47 -16.83 24.81 -6.27
C ALA A 47 -17.44 23.43 -5.95
N PHE A 48 -17.82 23.18 -4.69
CA PHE A 48 -18.49 21.95 -4.31
C PHE A 48 -19.90 21.86 -4.88
N ASP A 49 -20.69 22.92 -4.73
CA ASP A 49 -22.07 22.96 -5.23
C ASP A 49 -22.11 22.82 -6.75
N ASP A 50 -21.17 23.47 -7.45
CA ASP A 50 -21.05 23.38 -8.91
C ASP A 50 -20.69 21.95 -9.37
N GLN A 51 -19.74 21.28 -8.69
CA GLN A 51 -19.37 19.90 -9.03
C GLN A 51 -20.46 18.89 -8.62
N LYS A 52 -21.13 19.12 -7.50
CA LYS A 52 -22.27 18.30 -7.05
C LYS A 52 -23.37 18.27 -8.10
N GLU A 53 -23.76 19.42 -8.66
CA GLU A 53 -24.79 19.44 -9.70
C GLU A 53 -24.33 18.77 -11.00
N LYS A 54 -23.06 18.92 -11.39
CA LYS A 54 -22.48 18.18 -12.54
C LYS A 54 -22.50 16.67 -12.33
N VAL A 55 -22.09 16.20 -11.16
CA VAL A 55 -22.11 14.77 -10.81
C VAL A 55 -23.55 14.23 -10.82
N LYS A 56 -24.48 14.94 -10.18
CA LYS A 56 -25.89 14.53 -10.16
C LYS A 56 -26.49 14.44 -11.56
N ALA A 57 -26.19 15.40 -12.44
CA ALA A 57 -26.65 15.38 -13.82
C ALA A 57 -26.05 14.22 -14.61
N ARG A 58 -24.74 13.99 -14.50
CA ARG A 58 -24.02 12.94 -15.24
C ARG A 58 -24.48 11.52 -14.85
N TYR A 59 -24.65 11.26 -13.57
CA TYR A 59 -25.00 9.95 -13.03
C TYR A 59 -26.50 9.81 -12.71
N GLN A 60 -27.30 10.82 -13.02
CA GLN A 60 -28.76 10.86 -12.79
C GLN A 60 -29.13 10.57 -11.33
N LEU A 61 -28.40 11.19 -10.40
CA LEU A 61 -28.55 10.95 -8.97
C LEU A 61 -29.49 11.98 -8.33
N SER A 62 -30.39 11.50 -7.48
CA SER A 62 -31.08 12.35 -6.50
C SER A 62 -30.10 12.83 -5.42
N ASN A 63 -30.48 13.88 -4.67
CA ASN A 63 -29.68 14.36 -3.54
C ASN A 63 -29.34 13.25 -2.54
N LYS A 64 -30.30 12.38 -2.21
CA LYS A 64 -30.07 11.25 -1.29
C LYS A 64 -29.06 10.24 -1.85
N GLN A 65 -29.16 9.92 -3.14
CA GLN A 65 -28.23 8.99 -3.79
C GLN A 65 -26.83 9.57 -3.89
N PHE A 66 -26.69 10.86 -4.19
CA PHE A 66 -25.41 11.56 -4.18
C PHE A 66 -24.76 11.54 -2.79
N SER A 67 -25.52 11.84 -1.72
CA SER A 67 -25.00 11.75 -0.35
C SER A 67 -24.55 10.32 0.00
N ASN A 68 -25.31 9.30 -0.41
CA ASN A 68 -24.91 7.91 -0.21
C ASN A 68 -23.60 7.57 -0.95
N ALA A 69 -23.43 8.07 -2.18
CA ALA A 69 -22.19 7.89 -2.94
C ALA A 69 -21.01 8.57 -2.24
N LEU A 70 -21.17 9.80 -1.76
CA LEU A 70 -20.12 10.50 -1.00
C LEU A 70 -19.78 9.81 0.33
N ASN A 71 -20.77 9.22 1.01
CA ASN A 71 -20.53 8.47 2.23
C ASN A 71 -19.73 7.18 1.95
N ALA A 72 -20.05 6.46 0.87
CA ALA A 72 -19.30 5.28 0.45
C ALA A 72 -17.84 5.64 0.08
N ILE A 73 -17.64 6.75 -0.66
CA ILE A 73 -16.32 7.27 -1.03
C ILE A 73 -15.50 7.62 0.22
N GLN A 74 -16.07 8.35 1.17
CA GLN A 74 -15.37 8.74 2.41
C GLN A 74 -15.08 7.55 3.33
N GLY A 75 -15.91 6.51 3.30
CA GLY A 75 -15.70 5.29 4.09
C GLY A 75 -14.64 4.35 3.50
N ASN A 76 -14.30 4.50 2.24
CA ASN A 76 -13.26 3.71 1.58
C ASN A 76 -11.91 4.44 1.65
N ARG A 77 -10.87 3.78 2.17
CA ARG A 77 -9.54 4.38 2.37
C ARG A 77 -8.94 4.96 1.09
N GLU A 78 -9.01 4.21 -0.01
CA GLU A 78 -8.46 4.57 -1.31
C GLU A 78 -9.21 5.74 -1.95
N MET A 79 -10.54 5.70 -1.92
CA MET A 79 -11.37 6.76 -2.50
C MET A 79 -11.33 8.04 -1.65
N ALA A 80 -11.26 7.92 -0.32
CA ALA A 80 -11.10 9.06 0.58
C ALA A 80 -9.75 9.76 0.35
N ALA A 81 -8.69 9.00 0.04
CA ALA A 81 -7.39 9.56 -0.35
C ALA A 81 -7.49 10.48 -1.56
N VAL A 82 -8.32 10.13 -2.56
CA VAL A 82 -8.57 10.98 -3.74
C VAL A 82 -9.15 12.34 -3.35
N LEU A 83 -9.95 12.39 -2.28
CA LEU A 83 -10.50 13.64 -1.73
C LEU A 83 -9.52 14.38 -0.81
N GLY A 84 -8.29 13.89 -0.64
CA GLY A 84 -7.30 14.43 0.28
C GLY A 84 -7.59 14.13 1.75
N ILE A 85 -8.41 13.11 2.04
CA ILE A 85 -8.67 12.65 3.41
C ILE A 85 -7.64 11.59 3.76
N GLU A 86 -6.84 11.86 4.79
CA GLU A 86 -5.85 10.90 5.25
C GLU A 86 -6.40 9.89 6.26
N ASN A 87 -5.98 8.65 6.12
CA ASN A 87 -6.29 7.58 7.06
C ASN A 87 -4.99 7.02 7.67
N GLY A 88 -4.99 6.77 8.97
CA GLY A 88 -3.87 6.14 9.66
C GLY A 88 -3.71 4.66 9.31
N LEU A 89 -2.47 4.16 9.39
CA LEU A 89 -2.19 2.72 9.40
C LEU A 89 -2.69 2.11 10.73
N LEU A 90 -2.78 0.79 10.81
CA LEU A 90 -3.41 0.13 11.97
C LEU A 90 -2.49 0.08 13.19
N HIS A 91 -1.22 -0.28 12.98
CA HIS A 91 -0.23 -0.48 14.02
C HIS A 91 1.09 0.22 13.73
N LEU A 92 1.34 0.61 12.48
CA LEU A 92 2.54 1.33 12.08
C LEU A 92 2.41 2.84 12.16
N THR A 93 3.49 3.48 12.58
CA THR A 93 3.70 4.92 12.44
C THR A 93 4.46 5.25 11.16
N ASP A 94 4.26 6.47 10.65
CA ASP A 94 4.98 6.94 9.45
C ASP A 94 6.51 6.88 9.62
N ASP A 95 7.01 7.16 10.83
CA ASP A 95 8.45 7.16 11.12
C ASP A 95 9.04 5.75 11.18
N GLU A 96 8.27 4.76 11.63
CA GLU A 96 8.69 3.35 11.55
C GLU A 96 8.81 2.89 10.10
N VAL A 97 7.85 3.23 9.23
CA VAL A 97 7.90 2.85 7.82
C VAL A 97 9.10 3.48 7.11
N VAL A 98 9.33 4.78 7.33
CA VAL A 98 10.51 5.48 6.79
C VAL A 98 11.81 4.84 7.28
N TRP A 99 11.91 4.58 8.58
CA TRP A 99 13.11 3.98 9.16
C TRP A 99 13.37 2.55 8.63
N VAL A 100 12.33 1.73 8.44
CA VAL A 100 12.46 0.40 7.82
C VAL A 100 13.01 0.50 6.41
N VAL A 101 12.52 1.46 5.61
CA VAL A 101 13.02 1.70 4.25
C VAL A 101 14.49 2.12 4.26
N GLU A 102 14.90 2.97 5.20
CA GLU A 102 16.31 3.33 5.37
C GLU A 102 17.18 2.11 5.72
N GLN A 103 16.70 1.21 6.58
CA GLN A 103 17.41 -0.04 6.85
C GLN A 103 17.50 -0.94 5.61
N TRP A 104 16.41 -1.04 4.85
CA TRP A 104 16.37 -1.81 3.61
C TRP A 104 17.36 -1.28 2.56
N ARG A 105 17.51 0.05 2.44
CA ARG A 105 18.49 0.69 1.54
C ARG A 105 19.94 0.36 1.84
N ARG A 106 20.27 0.06 3.10
CA ARG A 106 21.62 -0.40 3.46
C ARG A 106 21.94 -1.71 2.74
N ILE A 107 20.94 -2.58 2.57
CA ILE A 107 21.07 -3.88 1.88
C ILE A 107 20.92 -3.73 0.37
N HIS A 108 20.09 -2.79 -0.09
CA HIS A 108 19.81 -2.52 -1.50
C HIS A 108 20.23 -1.09 -1.86
N PRO A 109 21.54 -0.81 -1.97
CA PRO A 109 22.02 0.51 -2.35
C PRO A 109 21.52 0.86 -3.76
N VAL A 110 21.28 2.15 -3.98
CA VAL A 110 20.93 2.67 -5.30
C VAL A 110 22.08 2.33 -6.24
N ARG A 111 21.80 1.59 -7.30
CA ARG A 111 22.82 1.27 -8.31
C ARG A 111 23.18 2.54 -9.04
N ASP A 112 24.43 2.99 -8.89
CA ASP A 112 24.97 4.04 -9.74
C ASP A 112 25.12 3.51 -11.17
N VAL A 113 24.58 4.26 -12.13
CA VAL A 113 24.60 3.93 -13.56
C VAL A 113 26.04 3.95 -14.14
N SER A 114 27.02 4.39 -13.35
CA SER A 114 28.43 4.52 -13.73
C SER A 114 29.30 3.29 -13.44
N GLU A 115 28.78 2.22 -12.84
CA GLU A 115 29.55 0.99 -12.58
C GLU A 115 29.11 -0.19 -13.45
N ASP A 116 29.05 0.00 -14.77
CA ASP A 116 29.11 -1.10 -15.73
C ASP A 116 30.57 -1.57 -15.89
N GLY A 117 31.13 -2.06 -14.79
CA GLY A 117 32.47 -2.58 -14.68
C GLY A 117 32.53 -4.09 -14.90
N GLY A 118 32.17 -4.54 -16.12
CA GLY A 118 32.57 -5.85 -16.66
C GLY A 118 31.86 -7.07 -16.08
N ILE A 119 31.30 -7.89 -16.98
CA ILE A 119 31.00 -9.30 -16.70
C ILE A 119 32.35 -10.03 -16.58
N GLY A 120 32.99 -9.89 -15.43
CA GLY A 120 34.29 -10.47 -15.09
C GLY A 120 34.13 -11.91 -14.60
N VAL A 121 34.91 -12.81 -15.19
CA VAL A 121 34.95 -14.26 -14.96
C VAL A 121 35.64 -14.63 -13.64
N ASP A 122 35.43 -13.87 -12.55
CA ASP A 122 36.08 -14.12 -11.26
C ASP A 122 35.15 -14.83 -10.28
N TYR A 123 34.90 -16.11 -10.56
CA TYR A 123 34.09 -16.99 -9.71
C TYR A 123 34.83 -17.48 -8.44
N PHE A 124 36.15 -17.23 -8.32
CA PHE A 124 37.02 -17.78 -7.26
C PHE A 124 37.78 -16.72 -6.44
N ASP A 125 37.40 -15.45 -6.51
CA ASP A 125 38.06 -14.40 -5.72
C ASP A 125 37.66 -14.49 -4.23
N THR A 126 38.65 -14.48 -3.33
CA THR A 126 38.46 -14.46 -1.87
C THR A 126 37.87 -13.14 -1.38
N SER A 127 38.07 -12.05 -2.14
CA SER A 127 37.42 -10.75 -1.89
C SER A 127 35.87 -10.85 -2.00
N ARG A 128 35.34 -11.74 -2.86
CA ARG A 128 33.90 -12.05 -2.93
C ARG A 128 33.39 -12.81 -1.71
N PHE A 129 34.20 -13.66 -1.08
CA PHE A 129 33.83 -14.34 0.15
C PHE A 129 33.76 -13.36 1.33
N GLU A 130 34.68 -12.41 1.40
CA GLU A 130 34.64 -11.30 2.38
C GLU A 130 33.42 -10.41 2.13
N GLY A 131 33.17 -10.00 0.88
CA GLY A 131 31.97 -9.24 0.52
C GLY A 131 30.66 -10.00 0.78
N MET A 132 30.64 -11.33 0.60
CA MET A 132 29.49 -12.18 0.96
C MET A 132 29.29 -12.22 2.48
N LYS A 133 30.36 -12.37 3.26
CA LYS A 133 30.32 -12.40 4.73
C LYS A 133 29.86 -11.05 5.30
N GLU A 134 30.37 -9.95 4.77
CA GLU A 134 29.95 -8.59 5.14
C GLU A 134 28.48 -8.36 4.82
N ARG A 135 28.02 -8.81 3.64
CA ARG A 135 26.61 -8.73 3.25
C ARG A 135 25.72 -9.54 4.19
N LEU A 136 26.10 -10.77 4.53
CA LEU A 136 25.36 -11.61 5.50
C LEU A 136 25.32 -10.96 6.89
N ALA A 137 26.42 -10.37 7.35
CA ALA A 137 26.46 -9.63 8.61
C ALA A 137 25.53 -8.41 8.57
N LEU A 138 25.49 -7.69 7.45
CA LEU A 138 24.61 -6.55 7.25
C LEU A 138 23.13 -6.96 7.26
N TYR A 139 22.76 -8.05 6.59
CA TYR A 139 21.41 -8.63 6.67
C TYR A 139 21.03 -8.93 8.12
N ALA A 140 21.89 -9.64 8.86
CA ALA A 140 21.63 -9.98 10.25
C ALA A 140 21.45 -8.73 11.13
N GLN A 141 22.28 -7.70 10.94
CA GLN A 141 22.15 -6.42 11.65
C GLN A 141 20.81 -5.73 11.36
N VAL A 142 20.40 -5.66 10.09
CA VAL A 142 19.14 -5.04 9.69
C VAL A 142 17.94 -5.83 10.22
N ILE A 143 17.96 -7.16 10.12
CA ILE A 143 16.89 -8.02 10.63
C ILE A 143 16.73 -7.81 12.13
N ASN A 144 17.82 -7.87 12.90
CA ASN A 144 17.78 -7.66 14.35
C ASN A 144 17.31 -6.25 14.70
N ALA A 145 17.77 -5.23 13.98
CA ALA A 145 17.33 -3.86 14.23
C ALA A 145 15.82 -3.69 14.00
N ILE A 146 15.28 -4.27 12.93
CA ILE A 146 13.83 -4.23 12.65
C ILE A 146 13.06 -4.99 13.72
N LYS A 147 13.54 -6.18 14.11
CA LYS A 147 12.95 -7.04 15.13
C LYS A 147 12.88 -6.34 16.50
N ASP A 148 13.94 -5.64 16.89
CA ASP A 148 14.02 -4.95 18.18
C ASP A 148 13.15 -3.68 18.22
N ARG A 149 12.87 -3.08 17.05
CA ARG A 149 12.09 -1.85 16.95
C ARG A 149 10.60 -2.08 16.76
N LEU A 150 10.22 -3.03 15.91
CA LEU A 150 8.82 -3.25 15.56
C LEU A 150 8.17 -4.27 16.49
N SER A 151 6.94 -3.97 16.90
CA SER A 151 6.07 -4.98 17.50
C SER A 151 5.61 -6.01 16.45
N ALA A 152 5.13 -7.17 16.92
CA ALA A 152 4.54 -8.17 16.02
C ALA A 152 3.35 -7.62 15.22
N ASP A 153 2.51 -6.79 15.84
CA ASP A 153 1.39 -6.13 15.16
C ASP A 153 1.88 -5.15 14.08
N ALA A 154 2.96 -4.40 14.35
CA ALA A 154 3.57 -3.48 13.39
C ALA A 154 4.25 -4.22 12.22
N LEU A 155 4.87 -5.37 12.49
CA LEU A 155 5.44 -6.24 11.44
C LEU A 155 4.34 -6.83 10.55
N ALA A 156 3.25 -7.29 11.14
CA ALA A 156 2.10 -7.80 10.39
C ALA A 156 1.45 -6.72 9.53
N ASP A 157 1.36 -5.49 10.05
CA ASP A 157 0.91 -4.32 9.31
C ASP A 157 1.84 -4.01 8.12
N LEU A 158 3.15 -3.99 8.34
CA LEU A 158 4.15 -3.76 7.28
C LEU A 158 4.01 -4.76 6.13
N GLU A 159 3.90 -6.04 6.49
CA GLU A 159 3.74 -7.11 5.53
C GLU A 159 2.42 -6.96 4.78
N ALA A 160 1.30 -6.72 5.48
CA ALA A 160 0.01 -6.52 4.84
C ALA A 160 0.04 -5.38 3.81
N ILE A 161 0.67 -4.24 4.11
CA ILE A 161 0.82 -3.13 3.16
C ILE A 161 1.58 -3.58 1.90
N PHE A 162 2.69 -4.32 2.08
CA PHE A 162 3.49 -4.81 0.97
C PHE A 162 2.69 -5.75 0.06
N TYR A 163 2.01 -6.75 0.64
CA TYR A 163 1.23 -7.73 -0.13
C TYR A 163 -0.04 -7.14 -0.73
N LEU A 164 -0.66 -6.17 -0.06
CA LEU A 164 -1.82 -5.46 -0.60
C LEU A 164 -1.49 -4.84 -1.96
N GLU A 165 -0.33 -4.19 -2.07
CA GLU A 165 0.10 -3.61 -3.33
C GLU A 165 0.59 -4.67 -4.33
N ARG A 166 1.45 -5.59 -3.87
CA ARG A 166 2.05 -6.62 -4.75
C ARG A 166 0.99 -7.48 -5.43
N ASP A 167 -0.02 -7.90 -4.67
CA ASP A 167 -1.07 -8.81 -5.13
C ASP A 167 -2.33 -8.06 -5.59
N ARG A 168 -2.28 -6.72 -5.62
CA ARG A 168 -3.37 -5.83 -6.07
C ARG A 168 -4.69 -6.07 -5.31
N ILE A 169 -4.58 -6.30 -4.01
CA ILE A 169 -5.71 -6.54 -3.11
C ILE A 169 -6.44 -5.22 -2.83
N PHE A 170 -7.77 -5.28 -2.71
CA PHE A 170 -8.57 -4.11 -2.33
C PHE A 170 -8.29 -3.67 -0.89
N THR A 171 -8.27 -2.35 -0.68
CA THR A 171 -7.97 -1.73 0.62
C THR A 171 -8.91 -2.12 1.76
N GLU A 172 -10.10 -2.61 1.42
CA GLU A 172 -11.11 -3.06 2.36
C GLU A 172 -10.72 -4.36 3.07
N TYR A 173 -9.85 -5.15 2.45
CA TYR A 173 -9.28 -6.35 3.06
C TYR A 173 -8.08 -6.05 3.95
N TYR A 174 -7.58 -4.81 3.99
CA TYR A 174 -6.37 -4.46 4.74
C TYR A 174 -6.42 -4.91 6.20
N ALA A 175 -7.49 -4.58 6.93
CA ALA A 175 -7.62 -4.97 8.34
C ALA A 175 -7.69 -6.48 8.53
N TRP A 176 -8.36 -7.18 7.61
CA TRP A 176 -8.40 -8.64 7.62
C TRP A 176 -7.02 -9.24 7.33
N GLN A 177 -6.27 -8.67 6.39
CA GLN A 177 -4.94 -9.13 6.01
C GLN A 177 -3.93 -8.94 7.15
N VAL A 178 -3.98 -7.82 7.87
CA VAL A 178 -3.17 -7.62 9.08
C VAL A 178 -3.47 -8.70 10.12
N ASP A 179 -4.75 -9.01 10.36
CA ASP A 179 -5.13 -10.06 11.31
C ASP A 179 -4.71 -11.46 10.86
N GLN A 180 -4.75 -11.77 9.56
CA GLN A 180 -4.26 -13.05 9.02
C GLN A 180 -2.75 -13.17 9.19
N VAL A 181 -1.99 -12.17 8.73
CA VAL A 181 -0.54 -12.16 8.83
C VAL A 181 -0.11 -12.30 10.30
N ARG A 182 -0.76 -11.58 11.21
CA ARG A 182 -0.49 -11.71 12.64
C ARG A 182 -0.68 -13.13 13.16
N LYS A 183 -1.71 -13.85 12.71
CA LYS A 183 -1.95 -15.25 13.10
C LYS A 183 -0.89 -16.18 12.51
N GLU A 184 -0.49 -15.95 11.26
CA GLU A 184 0.58 -16.70 10.59
C GLU A 184 1.92 -16.51 11.30
N HIS A 185 2.24 -15.27 11.69
CA HIS A 185 3.43 -14.94 12.47
C HIS A 185 3.41 -15.60 13.84
N ALA A 186 2.27 -15.55 14.54
CA ALA A 186 2.13 -16.21 15.84
C ALA A 186 2.25 -17.74 15.74
N ALA A 187 1.83 -18.34 14.63
CA ALA A 187 1.92 -19.79 14.41
C ALA A 187 3.35 -20.23 14.03
N THR A 188 4.05 -19.44 13.22
CA THR A 188 5.43 -19.70 12.80
C THR A 188 6.41 -19.42 13.94
N ASN A 189 6.17 -18.34 14.69
CA ASN A 189 6.97 -17.85 15.80
C ASN A 189 8.45 -17.64 15.40
N ASP A 190 8.68 -17.13 14.19
CA ASP A 190 10.01 -16.83 13.65
C ASP A 190 10.06 -15.43 13.00
N PRO A 191 10.09 -14.36 13.81
CA PRO A 191 10.10 -13.00 13.30
C PRO A 191 11.35 -12.68 12.47
N GLU A 192 12.47 -13.37 12.67
CA GLU A 192 13.68 -13.15 11.88
C GLU A 192 13.49 -13.60 10.44
N GLN A 193 12.86 -14.76 10.24
CA GLN A 193 12.56 -15.28 8.92
C GLN A 193 11.49 -14.44 8.20
N GLU A 194 10.48 -13.94 8.92
CA GLU A 194 9.44 -13.04 8.39
C GLU A 194 10.05 -11.71 7.90
N ILE A 195 10.87 -11.08 8.74
CA ILE A 195 11.58 -9.83 8.38
C ILE A 195 12.52 -10.08 7.20
N ARG A 196 13.30 -11.17 7.24
CA ARG A 196 14.20 -11.57 6.14
C ARG A 196 13.44 -11.63 4.82
N HIS A 197 12.30 -12.32 4.81
CA HIS A 197 11.50 -12.52 3.61
C HIS A 197 10.99 -11.21 3.01
N LEU A 198 10.71 -10.19 3.84
CA LEU A 198 10.35 -8.85 3.40
C LEU A 198 11.56 -8.06 2.88
N VAL A 199 12.66 -7.98 3.65
CA VAL A 199 13.80 -7.13 3.30
C VAL A 199 14.59 -7.66 2.10
N GLU A 200 14.48 -8.94 1.75
CA GLU A 200 15.08 -9.49 0.54
C GLU A 200 14.40 -8.98 -0.75
N LYS A 201 13.16 -8.47 -0.67
CA LYS A 201 12.40 -8.05 -1.84
C LYS A 201 12.92 -6.71 -2.37
N THR A 202 13.38 -6.71 -3.61
CA THR A 202 13.94 -5.52 -4.29
C THR A 202 12.89 -4.45 -4.62
N ASN A 203 11.61 -4.81 -4.60
CA ASN A 203 10.48 -3.90 -4.85
C ASN A 203 9.81 -3.40 -3.56
N LEU A 204 10.38 -3.65 -2.38
CA LEU A 204 9.79 -3.27 -1.09
C LEU A 204 9.42 -1.78 -1.05
N LEU A 205 10.37 -0.89 -1.38
CA LEU A 205 10.12 0.56 -1.39
C LEU A 205 8.96 0.95 -2.31
N HIS A 206 8.94 0.43 -3.53
CA HIS A 206 7.87 0.71 -4.48
C HIS A 206 6.50 0.24 -3.96
N CYS A 207 6.45 -0.97 -3.40
CA CYS A 207 5.22 -1.52 -2.83
C CYS A 207 4.74 -0.73 -1.61
N LEU A 208 5.65 -0.29 -0.72
CA LEU A 208 5.29 0.53 0.43
C LEU A 208 4.81 1.93 0.00
N GLN A 209 5.45 2.57 -0.98
CA GLN A 209 5.01 3.86 -1.52
C GLN A 209 3.58 3.79 -2.08
N GLN A 210 3.30 2.81 -2.95
CA GLN A 210 1.98 2.69 -3.57
C GLN A 210 0.93 2.16 -2.58
N GLY A 211 1.29 1.21 -1.72
CA GLY A 211 0.40 0.64 -0.71
C GLY A 211 -0.05 1.68 0.31
N THR A 212 0.88 2.49 0.84
CA THR A 212 0.55 3.58 1.77
C THR A 212 -0.30 4.66 1.11
N ALA A 213 -0.03 5.01 -0.16
CA ALA A 213 -0.87 5.94 -0.92
C ALA A 213 -2.30 5.42 -1.08
N LYS A 214 -2.47 4.15 -1.46
CA LYS A 214 -3.78 3.49 -1.59
C LYS A 214 -4.53 3.42 -0.26
N LEU A 215 -3.83 3.17 0.84
CA LEU A 215 -4.43 3.16 2.17
C LEU A 215 -4.79 4.54 2.71
N GLY A 216 -4.53 5.60 1.93
CA GLY A 216 -4.86 6.98 2.28
C GLY A 216 -3.83 7.68 3.13
N ARG A 217 -2.59 7.19 3.18
CA ARG A 217 -1.48 7.85 3.89
C ARG A 217 -0.60 8.63 2.91
N LEU A 218 -1.18 9.68 2.32
CA LEU A 218 -0.57 10.44 1.22
C LEU A 218 0.74 11.11 1.62
N ALA A 219 0.79 11.76 2.79
CA ALA A 219 2.01 12.40 3.29
C ALA A 219 3.16 11.39 3.48
N LEU A 220 2.87 10.19 4.00
CA LEU A 220 3.86 9.12 4.10
C LEU A 220 4.35 8.67 2.72
N ALA A 221 3.43 8.47 1.77
CA ALA A 221 3.81 8.07 0.42
C ALA A 221 4.74 9.10 -0.25
N GLU A 222 4.49 10.40 -0.05
CA GLU A 222 5.40 11.46 -0.52
C GLU A 222 6.76 11.45 0.19
N ARG A 223 6.79 11.24 1.51
CA ARG A 223 8.05 11.05 2.27
C ARG A 223 8.87 9.89 1.70
N LEU A 224 8.21 8.77 1.39
CA LEU A 224 8.86 7.60 0.84
C LEU A 224 9.36 7.79 -0.59
N LYS A 225 8.75 8.67 -1.40
CA LYS A 225 9.25 9.04 -2.74
C LYS A 225 10.53 9.86 -2.71
N ALA A 226 10.72 10.64 -1.63
CA ALA A 226 11.91 11.47 -1.45
C ALA A 226 13.14 10.68 -0.97
N LEU A 227 12.91 9.46 -0.48
CA LEU A 227 13.97 8.47 -0.29
C LEU A 227 14.31 7.93 -1.67
#